data_AF-A0A378TEJ8-F1
#
_entry.id   AF-A0A378TEJ8-F1
#
_cell.length_a   1.000
_cell.length_b   1.000
_cell.length_c   1.000
_cell.angle_alpha   90.00
_cell.angle_beta   90.00
_cell.angle_gamma   90.00
#
_symmetry.space_group_name_H-M   'P 1'
#
loop_
_entity.id
_entity.type
_entity.pdbx_description
1 polymer ?
#
loop_
_entity_poly.entity_id
_entity_poly.type
_entity_poly.pdbx_seq_one_letter_code
_entity_poly.pdbx_strand_id
1 'polypeptide(L)' 'MTARNDPPAKPEDATEATDEQREMQQLLEHQDDDPDAPGQHQDRHGIADET' A
#
# COMPACT_ATOMS: atom_id res chain seq x y z
N MET A 1 10.46 27.85 -9.64
CA MET A 1 11.06 26.82 -8.77
C MET A 1 11.02 25.52 -9.55
N THR A 2 12.17 24.99 -9.99
CA THR A 2 12.20 23.75 -10.77
C THR A 2 12.29 22.58 -9.79
N ALA A 3 11.19 21.85 -9.61
CA ALA A 3 11.19 20.59 -8.87
C ALA A 3 11.98 19.58 -9.72
N ARG A 4 13.17 19.19 -9.24
CA ARG A 4 13.93 18.11 -9.87
C ARG A 4 13.19 16.81 -9.58
N ASN A 5 12.56 16.24 -10.59
CA ASN A 5 12.02 14.87 -10.58
C ASN A 5 13.16 13.87 -10.80
N ASP A 6 14.25 14.01 -10.03
CA ASP A 6 15.29 12.98 -10.03
C ASP A 6 14.68 11.76 -9.32
N PRO A 7 14.55 10.61 -10.01
CA PRO A 7 14.01 9.41 -9.38
C PRO A 7 14.89 9.02 -8.19
N PRO A 8 14.32 8.48 -7.11
CA PRO A 8 15.11 8.02 -5.98
C PRO A 8 16.16 7.02 -6.44
N ALA A 9 17.31 7.01 -5.74
CA ALA A 9 18.38 6.06 -6.03
C ALA A 9 17.81 4.64 -6.04
N LYS A 10 18.22 3.83 -7.02
CA LYS A 10 17.82 2.44 -7.10
C LYS A 10 18.30 1.72 -5.83
N PRO A 11 17.50 0.81 -5.26
CA PRO A 11 17.94 0.03 -4.10
C PRO A 11 19.14 -0.85 -4.49
N GLU A 12 20.07 -1.01 -3.55
CA GLU A 12 21.24 -1.90 -3.70
C GLU A 12 20.81 -3.36 -3.95
N ASP A 13 19.71 -3.77 -3.31
CA ASP A 13 19.03 -5.05 -3.55
C ASP A 13 17.53 -4.81 -3.72
N ALA A 14 16.99 -5.13 -4.90
CA ALA A 14 15.57 -4.98 -5.22
C ALA A 14 14.69 -6.14 -4.68
N THR A 15 15.29 -7.16 -4.05
CA THR A 15 14.58 -8.25 -3.38
C THR A 15 14.26 -7.93 -1.93
N GLU A 16 14.90 -6.90 -1.36
CA GLU A 16 14.67 -6.43 0.01
C GLU A 16 13.86 -5.14 0.03
N ALA A 17 12.92 -5.05 0.97
CA ALA A 17 12.22 -3.79 1.26
C ALA A 17 13.14 -2.83 2.02
N THR A 18 13.05 -1.53 1.72
CA THR A 18 13.70 -0.51 2.56
C THR A 18 13.10 -0.50 3.96
N ASP A 19 13.81 0.04 4.94
CA ASP A 19 13.30 0.12 6.32
C ASP A 19 11.98 0.88 6.40
N GLU A 20 11.87 2.02 5.70
CA GLU A 20 10.64 2.80 5.61
C GLU A 20 9.49 2.00 4.97
N GLN A 21 9.77 1.23 3.92
CA GLN A 21 8.77 0.34 3.30
C GLN A 21 8.37 -0.80 4.24
N ARG A 22 9.30 -1.31 5.05
CA ARG A 22 9.05 -2.39 6.00
C ARG A 22 8.18 -1.91 7.16
N GLU A 23 8.43 -0.71 7.68
CA GLU A 23 7.58 -0.06 8.69
C GLU A 23 6.19 0.24 8.14
N MET A 24 6.09 0.76 6.90
CA MET A 24 4.81 1.00 6.26
C MET A 24 4.02 -0.30 6.05
N GLN A 25 4.68 -1.39 5.63
CA GLN A 25 4.00 -2.68 5.47
C GLN A 25 3.47 -3.24 6.80
N GLN A 26 4.22 -3.11 7.90
CA GLN A 26 3.73 -3.50 9.23
C GLN A 26 2.48 -2.70 9.63
N LEU A 27 2.46 -1.39 9.34
CA LEU A 27 1.28 -0.56 9.59
C LEU A 27 0.07 -1.00 8.76
N LEU A 28 0.29 -1.44 7.51
CA LEU A 28 -0.76 -1.93 6.63
C LEU A 28 -1.26 -3.34 6.99
N GLU A 29 -0.40 -4.24 7.49
CA GLU A 29 -0.79 -5.60 7.90
C GLU A 29 -1.78 -5.60 9.08
N HIS A 30 -1.69 -4.61 9.98
CA HIS A 30 -2.64 -4.43 11.08
C HIS A 30 -3.91 -3.68 10.67
N GLN A 31 -4.03 -3.30 9.40
CA GLN A 31 -5.18 -2.54 8.92
C GLN A 31 -6.45 -3.40 8.80
N ASP A 32 -6.33 -4.73 8.68
CA ASP A 32 -7.47 -5.65 8.74
C ASP A 32 -8.05 -5.80 10.17
N ASP A 33 -7.27 -5.42 11.20
CA ASP A 33 -7.74 -5.30 12.59
C ASP A 33 -8.54 -4.00 12.82
N ASP A 34 -8.54 -3.08 11.85
CA ASP A 34 -9.35 -1.86 11.91
C ASP A 34 -10.77 -2.15 11.41
N PRO A 35 -11.79 -2.13 12.31
CA PRO A 35 -13.18 -2.35 11.91
C PRO A 35 -13.72 -1.26 10.98
N ASP A 36 -13.07 -0.09 10.93
CA ASP A 36 -13.41 1.02 10.03
C ASP A 36 -12.58 0.98 8.72
N ALA A 37 -11.78 -0.08 8.50
CA ALA A 37 -10.99 -0.23 7.29
C ALA A 37 -11.87 -0.26 6.02
N PRO A 38 -11.45 0.43 4.95
CA PRO A 38 -12.19 0.46 3.69
C PRO A 38 -12.26 -0.96 3.10
N GLY A 39 -13.48 -1.44 2.84
CA GLY A 39 -13.70 -2.78 2.29
C GLY A 39 -14.26 -3.80 3.26
N GLN A 40 -14.20 -3.57 4.59
CA GLN A 40 -14.76 -4.49 5.60
C GLN A 40 -16.28 -4.71 5.45
N HIS A 41 -16.99 -3.72 4.91
CA HIS A 41 -18.43 -3.79 4.63
C HIS A 41 -18.76 -4.11 3.16
N GLN A 42 -17.77 -4.33 2.31
CA GLN A 42 -18.00 -4.68 0.91
C GLN A 42 -18.32 -6.17 0.79
N ASP A 43 -19.61 -6.48 0.90
CA ASP A 43 -20.12 -7.81 0.58
C ASP A 43 -20.04 -8.03 -0.95
N ARG A 44 -19.75 -9.27 -1.38
CA ARG A 44 -19.53 -9.62 -2.80
C ARG A 44 -20.76 -9.31 -3.68
N HIS A 45 -21.91 -9.11 -3.04
CA HIS A 45 -23.19 -8.74 -3.64
C HIS A 45 -23.33 -7.24 -3.95
N GLY A 46 -22.44 -6.39 -3.45
CA GLY A 46 -22.43 -4.93 -3.70
C GLY A 46 -21.49 -4.48 -4.82
N ILE A 47 -20.68 -5.40 -5.35
CA ILE A 47 -19.82 -5.15 -6.50
C ILE A 47 -20.64 -5.41 -7.76
N ALA A 48 -20.70 -4.45 -8.68
CA ALA A 48 -21.31 -4.69 -9.99
C ALA A 48 -20.47 -5.74 -10.73
N ASP A 49 -21.11 -6.81 -11.21
CA ASP A 49 -20.47 -7.78 -12.09
C ASP A 49 -20.01 -7.06 -13.36
N GLU A 50 -18.70 -6.94 -13.58
CA GLU A 50 -18.16 -6.41 -14.83
C GLU A 50 -18.36 -7.46 -15.93
N THR A 51 -19.25 -7.15 -16.89
CA THR A 51 -19.51 -7.93 -18.11
C THR A 51 -18.91 -7.27 -19.34
#